data_AF-A0A258YA82-F1
#
_entry.id   AF-A0A258YA82-F1
#
_cell.length_a   1.000
_cell.length_b   1.000
_cell.length_c   1.000
_cell.angle_alpha   90.00
_cell.angle_beta   90.00
_cell.angle_gamma   90.00
#
_symmetry.space_group_name_H-M   'P 1'
#
loop_
_entity.id
_entity.type
_entity.pdbx_description
1 polymer ?
#
loop_
_entity_poly.entity_id
_entity_poly.type
_entity_poly.pdbx_seq_one_letter_code
_entity_poly.pdbx_strand_id
1 'polypeptide(L)'
;MPIQKELALIIAVSSKGETAVYPPAEMVFDPILNLLDYQVSPARIPEKVLWKAEAIALKVAKSLKSAGLFAVEMFVDHDQNVWVNETAPRVHNSGHHSIEGNYCSQYHQLWRIILEYPLGNTDAIMPAAIVNLLGAPGFSGPAVYEGLPETLQIDNAFVHLYGKADTKPGRKMGHVTILSNEYQDLIHQSNKIKHLLKIVSK
;
A
#
# COMPACT_ATOMS: atom_id res chain seq x y z
N MET A 1 0.38 22.12 10.52
CA MET A 1 -0.81 21.45 11.09
C MET A 1 -0.33 20.14 11.69
N PRO A 2 -0.68 19.80 12.95
CA PRO A 2 -0.31 18.52 13.52
C PRO A 2 -1.10 17.39 12.86
N ILE A 3 -0.40 16.41 12.28
CA ILE A 3 -0.99 15.27 11.54
C ILE A 3 -1.13 14.10 12.51
N GLN A 4 -2.32 13.50 12.56
CA GLN A 4 -2.61 12.33 13.38
C GLN A 4 -2.37 11.03 12.62
N LYS A 5 -2.80 10.95 11.35
CA LYS A 5 -2.67 9.76 10.49
C LYS A 5 -2.43 10.17 9.05
N GLU A 6 -1.76 9.30 8.31
CA GLU A 6 -1.64 9.39 6.86
C GLU A 6 -2.40 8.24 6.20
N LEU A 7 -3.21 8.58 5.21
CA LEU A 7 -4.07 7.66 4.48
C LEU A 7 -3.76 7.69 2.99
N ALA A 8 -4.03 6.60 2.30
CA ALA A 8 -4.04 6.58 0.85
C ALA A 8 -5.23 5.76 0.36
N LEU A 9 -5.98 6.33 -0.58
CA LEU A 9 -7.08 5.65 -1.25
C LEU A 9 -6.74 5.45 -2.71
N ILE A 10 -7.04 4.25 -3.21
CA ILE A 10 -6.98 3.97 -4.64
C ILE A 10 -8.40 4.11 -5.19
N ILE A 11 -8.54 4.92 -6.24
CA ILE A 11 -9.80 5.17 -6.94
C ILE A 11 -9.65 4.74 -8.39
N ALA A 12 -10.53 3.86 -8.84
CA ALA A 12 -10.67 3.51 -10.25
C ALA A 12 -11.78 4.35 -10.88
N VAL A 13 -11.54 4.87 -12.09
CA VAL A 13 -12.52 5.57 -12.92
C VAL A 13 -12.53 4.92 -14.30
N SER A 14 -13.68 4.42 -14.76
CA SER A 14 -13.82 3.82 -16.10
C SER A 14 -13.97 4.89 -17.19
N SER A 15 -13.85 4.49 -18.47
CA SER A 15 -14.13 5.37 -19.62
C SER A 15 -15.58 5.86 -19.65
N LYS A 16 -16.50 5.15 -18.99
CA LYS A 16 -17.92 5.51 -18.83
C LYS A 16 -18.19 6.37 -17.59
N GLY A 17 -17.15 6.69 -16.80
CA GLY A 17 -17.27 7.47 -15.58
C GLY A 17 -17.74 6.68 -14.35
N GLU A 18 -17.85 5.34 -14.45
CA GLU A 18 -18.09 4.48 -13.30
C GLU A 18 -16.88 4.53 -12.36
N THR A 19 -17.11 4.33 -11.06
CA THR A 19 -16.04 4.39 -10.06
C THR A 19 -16.04 3.18 -9.17
N ALA A 20 -14.85 2.73 -8.79
CA ALA A 20 -14.64 1.76 -7.72
C ALA A 20 -13.62 2.31 -6.73
N VAL A 21 -13.87 2.13 -5.43
CA VAL A 21 -13.09 2.73 -4.34
C VAL A 21 -12.52 1.60 -3.49
N TYR A 22 -11.20 1.57 -3.37
CA TYR A 22 -10.56 0.64 -2.45
C TYR A 22 -10.68 1.14 -1.02
N PRO A 23 -10.77 0.23 -0.02
CA PRO A 23 -10.65 0.60 1.37
C PRO A 23 -9.39 1.45 1.59
N PRO A 24 -9.45 2.50 2.43
CA PRO A 24 -8.29 3.31 2.70
C PRO A 24 -7.21 2.46 3.36
N ALA A 25 -5.98 2.68 2.95
CA ALA A 25 -4.84 2.15 3.67
C ALA A 25 -4.25 3.23 4.58
N GLU A 26 -3.70 2.84 5.72
CA GLU A 26 -3.00 3.69 6.69
C GLU A 26 -1.49 3.49 6.57
N MET A 27 -0.75 4.59 6.51
CA MET A 27 0.71 4.61 6.53
C MET A 27 1.15 4.80 7.98
N VAL A 28 1.79 3.77 8.54
CA VAL A 28 2.29 3.82 9.92
C VAL A 28 3.78 4.13 9.88
N PHE A 29 4.16 5.20 10.58
CA PHE A 29 5.53 5.70 10.62
C PHE A 29 6.22 5.28 11.91
N ASP A 30 7.52 5.01 11.79
CA ASP A 30 8.38 4.87 12.96
C ASP A 30 8.50 6.23 13.67
N PRO A 31 8.10 6.34 14.95
CA PRO A 31 8.06 7.62 15.65
C PRO A 31 9.44 8.22 15.94
N ILE A 32 10.52 7.45 15.80
CA ILE A 32 11.91 7.87 16.05
C ILE A 32 12.58 8.27 14.73
N LEU A 33 12.42 7.46 13.68
CA LEU A 33 13.08 7.66 12.39
C LEU A 33 12.25 8.52 11.42
N ASN A 34 10.96 8.72 11.71
CA ASN A 34 9.99 9.38 10.84
C ASN A 34 9.98 8.80 9.41
N LEU A 35 10.20 7.48 9.32
CA LEU A 35 10.17 6.71 8.07
C LEU A 35 8.93 5.82 8.05
N LEU A 36 8.35 5.64 6.86
CA LEU A 36 7.25 4.71 6.67
C LEU A 36 7.71 3.32 7.10
N ASP A 37 7.06 2.78 8.13
CA ASP A 37 7.44 1.54 8.76
C ASP A 37 6.65 0.38 8.14
N TYR A 38 5.32 0.47 8.15
CA TYR A 38 4.44 -0.47 7.46
C TYR A 38 3.15 0.22 7.04
N GLN A 39 2.44 -0.40 6.13
CA GLN A 39 1.11 0.03 5.71
C GLN A 39 0.08 -1.01 6.13
N VAL A 40 -1.13 -0.60 6.52
CA VAL A 40 -2.25 -1.53 6.78
C VAL A 40 -3.50 -1.12 6.02
N SER A 41 -4.23 -2.08 5.47
CA SER A 41 -5.53 -1.90 4.84
C SER A 41 -6.49 -2.99 5.29
N PRO A 42 -7.75 -2.69 5.65
CA PRO A 42 -8.33 -1.35 5.78
C PRO A 42 -7.75 -0.55 6.95
N ALA A 43 -7.73 0.78 6.82
CA ALA A 43 -7.32 1.71 7.87
C ALA A 43 -8.30 1.67 9.06
N ARG A 44 -7.76 1.74 10.28
CA ARG A 44 -8.57 1.82 11.52
C ARG A 44 -8.85 3.28 11.86
N ILE A 45 -9.90 3.81 11.26
CA ILE A 45 -10.33 5.20 11.40
C ILE A 45 -11.81 5.31 11.77
N PRO A 46 -12.25 6.40 12.43
CA PRO A 46 -13.67 6.65 12.67
C PRO A 46 -14.46 6.68 11.35
N GLU A 47 -15.69 6.18 11.37
CA GLU A 47 -16.57 6.13 10.19
C GLU A 47 -16.75 7.51 9.52
N LYS A 48 -16.86 8.57 10.33
CA LYS A 48 -16.92 9.95 9.82
C LYS A 48 -15.68 10.35 9.02
N VAL A 49 -14.49 9.89 9.42
CA VAL A 49 -13.23 10.15 8.69
C VAL A 49 -13.19 9.34 7.41
N LEU A 50 -13.62 8.07 7.45
CA LEU A 50 -13.73 7.21 6.28
C LEU A 50 -14.59 7.86 5.19
N TRP A 51 -15.82 8.27 5.53
CA TRP A 51 -16.72 8.91 4.56
C TRP A 51 -16.15 10.21 3.98
N LYS A 52 -15.49 11.03 4.82
CA LYS A 52 -14.80 12.25 4.34
C LYS A 52 -13.69 11.89 3.35
N ALA A 53 -12.85 10.91 3.69
CA ALA A 53 -11.72 10.50 2.86
C ALA A 53 -12.18 9.96 1.51
N GLU A 54 -13.18 9.07 1.50
CA GLU A 54 -13.76 8.52 0.26
C GLU A 54 -14.40 9.62 -0.60
N ALA A 55 -15.18 10.52 0.00
CA ALA A 55 -15.83 11.61 -0.72
C ALA A 55 -14.82 12.57 -1.35
N ILE A 56 -13.76 12.93 -0.62
CA ILE A 56 -12.70 13.81 -1.13
C ILE A 56 -11.89 13.09 -2.22
N ALA A 57 -11.48 11.83 -2.00
CA ALA A 57 -10.71 11.07 -2.98
C ALA A 57 -11.48 10.88 -4.29
N LEU A 58 -12.77 10.53 -4.22
CA LEU A 58 -13.66 10.46 -5.37
C LEU A 58 -13.77 11.81 -6.09
N LYS A 59 -13.91 12.91 -5.34
CA LYS A 59 -13.98 14.25 -5.93
C LYS A 59 -12.68 14.62 -6.65
N VAL A 60 -11.52 14.32 -6.06
CA VAL A 60 -10.21 14.55 -6.69
C VAL A 60 -10.11 13.74 -7.99
N ALA A 61 -10.34 12.43 -7.93
CA ALA A 61 -10.23 11.54 -9.09
C ALA A 61 -11.17 11.94 -10.24
N LYS A 62 -12.45 12.22 -9.95
CA LYS A 62 -13.40 12.68 -10.97
C LYS A 62 -13.03 14.03 -11.58
N SER A 63 -12.41 14.91 -10.80
CA SER A 63 -12.01 16.25 -11.27
C SER A 63 -10.85 16.20 -12.27
N LEU A 64 -10.09 15.09 -12.33
CA LEU A 64 -9.05 14.86 -13.33
C LEU A 64 -9.63 14.54 -14.73
N LYS A 65 -10.94 14.27 -14.82
CA LYS A 65 -11.68 14.03 -16.09
C LYS A 65 -10.99 13.00 -17.00
N SER A 66 -10.45 11.95 -16.39
CA SER A 66 -9.68 10.91 -17.06
C SER A 66 -10.06 9.55 -16.50
N ALA A 67 -10.18 8.56 -17.39
CA ALA A 67 -10.27 7.17 -16.99
C ALA A 67 -8.89 6.69 -16.52
N GLY A 68 -8.84 5.93 -15.44
CA GLY A 68 -7.58 5.50 -14.86
C GLY A 68 -7.70 5.05 -13.43
N LEU A 69 -6.54 4.80 -12.85
CA LEU A 69 -6.38 4.47 -11.45
C LEU A 69 -5.63 5.61 -10.78
N PHE A 70 -6.18 6.13 -9.70
CA PHE A 70 -5.68 7.31 -9.01
C PHE A 70 -5.43 6.97 -7.55
N ALA A 71 -4.19 7.11 -7.10
CA ALA A 71 -3.91 7.14 -5.68
C ALA A 71 -4.07 8.57 -5.17
N VAL A 72 -4.83 8.75 -4.10
CA VAL A 72 -4.99 10.02 -3.39
C VAL A 72 -4.41 9.83 -2.00
N GLU A 73 -3.28 10.47 -1.74
CA GLU A 73 -2.67 10.50 -0.41
C GLU A 73 -3.26 11.64 0.40
N MET A 74 -3.51 11.39 1.67
CA MET A 74 -4.28 12.26 2.54
C MET A 74 -3.70 12.30 3.94
N PHE A 75 -3.88 13.44 4.61
CA PHE A 75 -3.61 13.60 6.03
C PHE A 75 -4.91 13.72 6.81
N VAL A 76 -4.95 13.09 7.97
CA VAL A 76 -5.99 13.29 8.98
C VAL A 76 -5.37 14.08 10.13
N ASP A 77 -5.94 15.23 10.46
CA ASP A 77 -5.52 16.01 11.63
C ASP A 77 -6.19 15.53 12.92
N HIS A 78 -5.77 16.08 14.06
CA HIS A 78 -6.34 15.72 15.37
C HIS A 78 -7.82 16.10 15.54
N ASP A 79 -8.34 17.00 14.72
CA ASP A 79 -9.74 17.41 14.68
C ASP A 79 -10.58 16.56 13.71
N GLN A 80 -9.98 15.47 13.18
CA GLN A 80 -10.61 14.55 12.22
C GLN A 80 -11.01 15.23 10.90
N ASN A 81 -10.30 16.29 10.50
CA ASN A 81 -10.37 16.81 9.14
C ASN A 81 -9.44 16.03 8.23
N VAL A 82 -9.82 15.95 6.96
CA VAL A 82 -9.09 15.20 5.94
C VAL A 82 -8.59 16.17 4.88
N TRP A 83 -7.29 16.10 4.61
CA TRP A 83 -6.57 17.00 3.72
C TRP A 83 -5.90 16.19 2.62
N VAL A 84 -6.00 16.62 1.37
CA VAL A 84 -5.27 15.98 0.28
C VAL A 84 -3.82 16.42 0.34
N ASN A 85 -2.90 15.46 0.34
CA ASN A 85 -1.47 15.71 0.25
C ASN A 85 -1.04 15.72 -1.23
N GLU A 86 -1.19 14.58 -1.90
CA GLU A 86 -0.81 14.41 -3.30
C GLU A 86 -1.72 13.41 -4.03
N THR A 87 -1.58 13.36 -5.36
CA THR A 87 -2.30 12.41 -6.20
C THR A 87 -1.36 11.82 -7.25
N ALA A 88 -1.50 10.53 -7.53
CA ALA A 88 -0.74 9.82 -8.56
C ALA A 88 -1.67 9.08 -9.53
N PRO A 89 -1.70 9.41 -10.84
CA PRO A 89 -2.58 8.79 -11.83
C PRO A 89 -1.99 7.47 -12.38
N ARG A 90 -1.69 6.53 -11.48
CA ARG A 90 -1.10 5.23 -11.78
C ARG A 90 -1.35 4.25 -10.63
N VAL A 91 -1.02 2.99 -10.86
CA VAL A 91 -0.80 2.05 -9.75
C VAL A 91 0.21 2.62 -8.75
N HIS A 92 -0.03 2.36 -7.48
CA HIS A 92 0.69 2.98 -6.38
C HIS A 92 1.15 1.95 -5.36
N ASN A 93 2.27 2.25 -4.69
CA ASN A 93 2.81 1.37 -3.65
C ASN A 93 1.79 1.13 -2.53
N SER A 94 1.01 2.17 -2.21
CA SER A 94 -0.03 2.11 -1.19
C SER A 94 -1.18 1.16 -1.54
N GLY A 95 -1.27 0.68 -2.78
CA GLY A 95 -2.26 -0.30 -3.23
C GLY A 95 -1.70 -1.71 -3.43
N HIS A 96 -0.42 -1.98 -3.15
CA HIS A 96 0.18 -3.28 -3.46
C HIS A 96 -0.47 -4.44 -2.68
N HIS A 97 -0.98 -4.18 -1.48
CA HIS A 97 -1.70 -5.16 -0.67
C HIS A 97 -2.90 -5.75 -1.41
N SER A 98 -3.45 -5.03 -2.39
CA SER A 98 -4.61 -5.50 -3.15
C SER A 98 -4.34 -6.72 -4.03
N ILE A 99 -3.07 -7.13 -4.22
CA ILE A 99 -2.77 -8.38 -4.94
C ILE A 99 -3.31 -9.57 -4.13
N GLU A 100 -3.10 -9.59 -2.81
CA GLU A 100 -3.56 -10.67 -1.93
C GLU A 100 -4.82 -10.30 -1.12
N GLY A 101 -4.96 -9.03 -0.76
CA GLY A 101 -5.94 -8.55 0.24
C GLY A 101 -7.30 -8.13 -0.32
N ASN A 102 -7.48 -8.07 -1.65
CA ASN A 102 -8.73 -7.61 -2.28
C ASN A 102 -9.16 -8.54 -3.42
N TYR A 103 -10.46 -8.58 -3.72
CA TYR A 103 -11.00 -9.41 -4.81
C TYR A 103 -10.50 -8.99 -6.20
N CYS A 104 -10.23 -7.70 -6.39
CA CYS A 104 -9.60 -7.17 -7.60
C CYS A 104 -8.41 -6.31 -7.23
N SER A 105 -7.21 -6.76 -7.57
CA SER A 105 -6.00 -5.96 -7.36
C SER A 105 -6.00 -4.70 -8.21
N GLN A 106 -5.30 -3.65 -7.77
CA GLN A 106 -5.14 -2.41 -8.54
C GLN A 106 -4.60 -2.65 -9.96
N TYR A 107 -3.79 -3.70 -10.14
CA TYR A 107 -3.22 -4.07 -11.44
C TYR A 107 -4.27 -4.69 -12.35
N HIS A 108 -5.07 -5.62 -11.82
CA HIS A 108 -6.20 -6.19 -12.55
C HIS A 108 -7.24 -5.11 -12.86
N GLN A 109 -7.45 -4.18 -11.93
CA GLN A 109 -8.35 -3.05 -12.11
C GLN A 109 -7.87 -2.11 -13.22
N LEU A 110 -6.56 -1.83 -13.29
CA LEU A 110 -5.97 -1.04 -14.37
C LEU A 110 -6.14 -1.74 -15.73
N TRP A 111 -5.94 -3.06 -15.81
CA TRP A 111 -6.21 -3.81 -17.02
C TRP A 111 -7.67 -3.69 -17.48
N ARG A 112 -8.62 -3.80 -16.55
CA ARG A 112 -10.04 -3.62 -16.85
C ARG A 112 -10.34 -2.22 -17.39
N ILE A 113 -9.74 -1.19 -16.82
CA ILE A 113 -9.89 0.18 -17.32
C ILE A 113 -9.33 0.33 -18.74
N ILE A 114 -8.11 -0.15 -18.99
CA ILE A 114 -7.44 -0.04 -20.31
C ILE A 114 -8.21 -0.81 -21.39
N LEU A 115 -8.73 -1.99 -21.05
CA LEU A 115 -9.47 -2.87 -21.98
C LEU A 115 -10.98 -2.60 -22.00
N GLU A 116 -11.45 -1.56 -21.30
CA GLU A 116 -12.86 -1.18 -21.20
C GLU A 116 -13.81 -2.29 -20.66
N TYR A 117 -13.29 -3.16 -19.81
CA TYR A 117 -14.08 -4.16 -19.08
C TYR A 117 -14.75 -3.56 -17.83
N PRO A 118 -15.81 -4.21 -17.29
CA PRO A 118 -16.41 -3.81 -16.03
C PRO A 118 -15.40 -3.74 -14.89
N LEU A 119 -15.50 -2.69 -14.05
CA LEU A 119 -14.65 -2.55 -12.87
C LEU A 119 -14.80 -3.75 -11.93
N GLY A 120 -13.73 -4.07 -11.19
CA GLY A 120 -13.70 -5.21 -10.28
C GLY A 120 -14.27 -4.88 -8.91
N ASN A 121 -14.56 -5.92 -8.13
CA ASN A 121 -14.89 -5.73 -6.73
C ASN A 121 -13.62 -5.31 -5.96
N THR A 122 -13.66 -4.13 -5.34
CA THR A 122 -12.56 -3.56 -4.56
C THR A 122 -12.62 -3.92 -3.08
N ASP A 123 -13.63 -4.69 -2.65
CA ASP A 123 -13.75 -5.17 -1.27
C ASP A 123 -12.51 -5.95 -0.82
N ALA A 124 -12.16 -5.79 0.45
CA ALA A 124 -11.11 -6.57 1.08
C ALA A 124 -11.58 -8.01 1.30
N ILE A 125 -10.73 -8.98 0.96
CA ILE A 125 -10.91 -10.40 1.31
C ILE A 125 -10.54 -10.60 2.79
N MET A 126 -9.40 -10.01 3.19
CA MET A 126 -8.86 -10.07 4.55
C MET A 126 -7.99 -8.81 4.78
N PRO A 127 -7.91 -8.29 6.01
CA PRO A 127 -6.99 -7.20 6.29
C PRO A 127 -5.55 -7.59 5.96
N ALA A 128 -4.81 -6.63 5.42
CA ALA A 128 -3.49 -6.83 4.87
C ALA A 128 -2.51 -5.75 5.37
N ALA A 129 -1.27 -6.15 5.63
CA ALA A 129 -0.17 -5.23 5.88
C ALA A 129 0.91 -5.36 4.80
N ILE A 130 1.65 -4.27 4.56
CA ILE A 130 2.80 -4.27 3.64
C ILE A 130 4.05 -3.82 4.37
N VAL A 131 5.11 -4.59 4.18
CA VAL A 131 6.49 -4.20 4.49
C VAL A 131 7.25 -3.97 3.20
N ASN A 132 7.85 -2.80 3.03
CA ASN A 132 8.74 -2.53 1.90
C ASN A 132 10.09 -3.21 2.12
N LEU A 133 10.59 -3.90 1.11
CA LEU A 133 11.93 -4.49 1.13
C LEU A 133 12.91 -3.49 0.52
N LEU A 134 13.80 -2.96 1.34
CA LEU A 134 14.78 -1.93 0.97
C LEU A 134 16.20 -2.48 0.98
N GLY A 135 17.05 -1.97 0.09
CA GLY A 135 18.49 -2.22 0.17
C GLY A 135 19.08 -1.69 1.48
N ALA A 136 19.89 -2.52 2.13
CA ALA A 136 20.44 -2.25 3.45
C ALA A 136 21.48 -1.11 3.43
N PRO A 137 21.61 -0.32 4.52
CA PRO A 137 22.67 0.66 4.67
C PRO A 137 24.07 0.02 4.56
N GLY A 138 25.00 0.72 3.90
CA GLY A 138 26.38 0.24 3.76
C GLY A 138 26.63 -0.80 2.66
N PHE A 139 25.59 -1.25 1.93
CA PHE A 139 25.72 -2.24 0.87
C PHE A 139 25.32 -1.69 -0.50
N SER A 140 26.16 -1.92 -1.52
CA SER A 140 25.86 -1.58 -2.92
C SER A 140 26.52 -2.58 -3.86
N GLY A 141 25.75 -3.16 -4.79
CA GLY A 141 26.22 -4.20 -5.70
C GLY A 141 25.16 -5.28 -5.95
N PRO A 142 25.53 -6.46 -6.45
CA PRO A 142 24.58 -7.56 -6.69
C PRO A 142 23.77 -7.89 -5.44
N ALA A 143 22.46 -8.01 -5.59
CA ALA A 143 21.53 -8.18 -4.49
C ALA A 143 21.59 -9.62 -3.92
N VAL A 144 21.74 -9.72 -2.61
CA VAL A 144 21.64 -10.96 -1.84
C VAL A 144 20.54 -10.81 -0.80
N TYR A 145 19.61 -11.76 -0.78
CA TYR A 145 18.43 -11.76 0.09
C TYR A 145 18.67 -12.71 1.27
N GLU A 146 19.15 -12.19 2.39
CA GLU A 146 19.33 -12.95 3.64
C GLU A 146 18.00 -13.07 4.37
N GLY A 147 17.71 -14.24 4.95
CA GLY A 147 16.44 -14.47 5.66
C GLY A 147 15.23 -14.75 4.76
N LEU A 148 15.44 -14.90 3.44
CA LEU A 148 14.36 -15.17 2.49
C LEU A 148 13.69 -16.54 2.72
N PRO A 149 14.42 -17.66 2.88
CA PRO A 149 13.79 -18.95 3.17
C PRO A 149 12.92 -18.94 4.43
N GLU A 150 13.39 -18.30 5.50
CA GLU A 150 12.68 -18.17 6.77
C GLU A 150 11.45 -17.26 6.64
N THR A 151 11.53 -16.22 5.80
CA THR A 151 10.38 -15.36 5.50
C THR A 151 9.30 -16.12 4.72
N LEU A 152 9.71 -16.97 3.77
CA LEU A 152 8.80 -17.81 2.98
C LEU A 152 8.13 -18.93 3.80
N GLN A 153 8.61 -19.20 5.01
CA GLN A 153 7.96 -20.14 5.95
C GLN A 153 6.83 -19.49 6.76
N ILE A 154 6.62 -18.17 6.64
CA ILE A 154 5.51 -17.50 7.32
C ILE A 154 4.25 -17.71 6.48
N ASP A 155 3.34 -18.56 6.96
CA ASP A 155 2.17 -19.05 6.21
C ASP A 155 1.30 -17.95 5.60
N ASN A 156 1.21 -16.80 6.27
CA ASN A 156 0.37 -15.67 5.86
C ASN A 156 1.17 -14.52 5.22
N ALA A 157 2.43 -14.74 4.83
CA ALA A 157 3.26 -13.74 4.18
C ALA A 157 3.54 -14.09 2.70
N PHE A 158 3.43 -13.08 1.84
CA PHE A 158 3.56 -13.19 0.39
C PHE A 158 4.68 -12.26 -0.08
N VAL A 159 5.79 -12.84 -0.56
CA VAL A 159 6.99 -12.09 -0.94
C VAL A 159 6.94 -11.72 -2.43
N HIS A 160 7.07 -10.43 -2.73
CA HIS A 160 7.13 -9.90 -4.10
C HIS A 160 8.47 -9.22 -4.34
N LEU A 161 9.34 -9.85 -5.14
CA LEU A 161 10.63 -9.29 -5.53
C LEU A 161 10.54 -8.66 -6.92
N TYR A 162 11.11 -7.46 -7.09
CA TYR A 162 11.06 -6.73 -8.36
C TYR A 162 12.12 -7.15 -9.39
N GLY A 163 12.88 -8.22 -9.11
CA GLY A 163 13.91 -8.74 -10.02
C GLY A 163 15.09 -7.79 -10.28
N LYS A 164 15.33 -6.81 -9.40
CA LYS A 164 16.45 -5.88 -9.53
C LYS A 164 17.77 -6.59 -9.23
N ALA A 165 18.68 -6.60 -10.20
CA ALA A 165 19.98 -7.27 -10.08
C ALA A 165 20.85 -6.67 -8.96
N ASP A 166 20.89 -5.33 -8.85
CA ASP A 166 21.72 -4.63 -7.87
C ASP A 166 20.89 -3.99 -6.75
N THR A 167 21.40 -4.04 -5.53
CA THR A 167 20.92 -3.28 -4.37
C THR A 167 21.77 -2.04 -4.12
N LYS A 168 21.19 -1.05 -3.46
CA LYS A 168 21.87 0.11 -2.85
C LYS A 168 21.03 0.62 -1.67
N PRO A 169 21.58 1.40 -0.73
CA PRO A 169 20.84 1.83 0.45
C PRO A 169 19.53 2.54 0.07
N GLY A 170 18.41 2.10 0.67
CA GLY A 170 17.08 2.67 0.43
C GLY A 170 16.44 2.33 -0.92
N ARG A 171 17.10 1.57 -1.80
CA ARG A 171 16.47 1.13 -3.06
C ARG A 171 15.34 0.15 -2.75
N LYS A 172 14.14 0.44 -3.23
CA LYS A 172 13.00 -0.51 -3.16
C LYS A 172 13.31 -1.75 -4.02
N MET A 173 13.43 -2.91 -3.40
CA MET A 173 13.77 -4.18 -4.06
C MET A 173 12.57 -5.12 -4.15
N GLY A 174 11.55 -4.89 -3.33
CA GLY A 174 10.33 -5.68 -3.30
C GLY A 174 9.40 -5.20 -2.20
N HIS A 175 8.41 -6.01 -1.89
CA HIS A 175 7.57 -5.88 -0.70
C HIS A 175 7.12 -7.26 -0.22
N VAL A 176 6.64 -7.32 1.01
CA VAL A 176 5.95 -8.48 1.56
C VAL A 176 4.54 -8.05 1.95
N THR A 177 3.52 -8.74 1.45
CA THR A 177 2.14 -8.60 1.91
C THR A 177 1.88 -9.63 3.00
N ILE A 178 1.22 -9.24 4.09
CA ILE A 178 0.84 -10.12 5.19
C ILE A 178 -0.67 -10.07 5.32
N LEU A 179 -1.35 -11.22 5.42
CA LEU A 179 -2.80 -11.28 5.64
C LEU A 179 -3.13 -11.75 7.05
N SER A 180 -4.03 -11.06 7.75
CA SER A 180 -4.52 -11.51 9.06
C SER A 180 -5.79 -10.78 9.46
N ASN A 181 -6.73 -11.47 10.10
CA ASN A 181 -7.87 -10.82 10.74
C ASN A 181 -7.48 -10.11 12.04
N GLU A 182 -6.33 -10.48 12.63
CA GLU A 182 -5.82 -9.90 13.86
C GLU A 182 -4.77 -8.83 13.56
N TYR A 183 -5.09 -7.58 13.87
CA TYR A 183 -4.17 -6.46 13.60
C TYR A 183 -2.86 -6.54 14.40
N GLN A 184 -2.89 -7.14 15.59
CA GLN A 184 -1.67 -7.37 16.36
C GLN A 184 -0.75 -8.38 15.67
N ASP A 185 -1.31 -9.39 15.01
CA ASP A 185 -0.54 -10.33 14.20
C ASP A 185 0.05 -9.64 12.96
N LEU A 186 -0.71 -8.79 12.26
CA LEU A 186 -0.17 -7.97 11.16
C LEU A 186 1.06 -7.17 11.58
N ILE A 187 1.02 -6.52 12.75
CA ILE A 187 2.16 -5.75 13.29
C ILE A 187 3.31 -6.69 13.66
N HIS A 188 3.01 -7.78 14.37
CA HIS A 188 4.01 -8.73 14.81
C HIS A 188 4.80 -9.32 13.64
N GLN A 189 4.10 -9.83 12.62
CA GLN A 189 4.74 -10.37 11.42
C GLN A 189 5.49 -9.28 10.64
N SER A 190 4.92 -8.08 10.53
CA SER A 190 5.60 -6.96 9.85
C SER A 190 6.96 -6.66 10.49
N ASN A 191 7.01 -6.60 11.82
CA ASN A 191 8.26 -6.37 12.55
C ASN A 191 9.21 -7.55 12.44
N LYS A 192 8.71 -8.79 12.56
CA LYS A 192 9.51 -10.01 12.37
C LYS A 192 10.19 -10.01 11.00
N ILE A 193 9.44 -9.74 9.93
CA ILE A 193 9.93 -9.76 8.55
C ILE A 193 10.99 -8.68 8.32
N LYS A 194 10.83 -7.46 8.86
CA LYS A 194 11.84 -6.40 8.74
C LYS A 194 13.20 -6.78 9.32
N HIS A 195 13.20 -7.51 10.42
CA HIS A 195 14.44 -7.96 11.06
C HIS A 195 15.04 -9.19 10.39
N LEU A 196 14.18 -10.05 9.85
CA LEU A 196 14.54 -11.31 9.22
C LEU A 196 15.10 -11.12 7.82
N LEU A 197 14.36 -10.40 6.95
CA LEU A 197 14.69 -10.29 5.53
C LEU A 197 15.52 -9.04 5.24
N LYS A 198 16.80 -9.24 4.93
CA LYS A 198 17.75 -8.17 4.60
C LYS A 198 18.26 -8.30 3.17
N ILE A 199 18.47 -7.16 2.53
CA ILE A 199 18.96 -7.11 1.15
C ILE A 199 20.31 -6.42 1.11
N VAL A 200 21.35 -7.24 1.06
CA VAL A 200 22.76 -6.84 1.15
C VAL A 200 23.48 -7.11 -0.17
N SER A 201 24.78 -6.81 -0.20
CA SER A 201 25.69 -7.20 -1.28
C SER A 201 26.96 -7.78 -0.68
N LYS A 202 27.68 -8.61 -1.44
CA LYS A 202 28.95 -9.22 -1.01
C LYS A 202 30.14 -8.36 -1.44
#